data_AF-A0A543D9V2-F1
#
_entry.id   AF-A0A543D9V2-F1
#
_cell.length_a   1.000
_cell.length_b   1.000
_cell.length_c   1.000
_cell.angle_alpha   90.00
_cell.angle_beta   90.00
_cell.angle_gamma   90.00
#
_symmetry.space_group_name_H-M   'P 1'
#
loop_
_entity.id
_entity.type
_entity.pdbx_description
1 polymer ?
#
loop_
_entity_poly.entity_id
_entity_poly.type
_entity_poly.pdbx_seq_one_letter_code
_entity_poly.pdbx_strand_id
1 'polypeptide(L)' 'MYGLRRQLADHVPGDTEAIVTITGADGRSFGELKLDADDVQRLTKAISELIDTDFGQFERAEVQRLLAEHDNR' A
#
# COMPACT_ATOMS: atom_id res chain seq x y z
N MET A 1 -13.11 6.70 -5.04
CA MET A 1 -13.97 7.24 -3.95
C MET A 1 -13.44 6.86 -2.54
N TYR A 2 -12.13 6.96 -2.27
CA TYR A 2 -11.60 6.61 -0.93
C TYR A 2 -11.71 7.75 0.09
N GLY A 3 -11.58 9.01 -0.33
CA GLY A 3 -11.69 10.18 0.56
C GLY A 3 -13.09 10.40 1.19
N LEU A 4 -14.16 10.13 0.43
CA LEU A 4 -15.54 10.31 0.90
C LEU A 4 -15.94 9.31 2.00
N ARG A 5 -15.39 8.09 1.97
CA ARG A 5 -15.68 7.07 3.00
C ARG A 5 -15.05 7.40 4.36
N ARG A 6 -13.89 8.06 4.40
CA ARG A 6 -13.27 8.51 5.65
C ARG A 6 -13.99 9.68 6.30
N GLN A 7 -14.43 10.66 5.50
CA GLN A 7 -15.22 11.77 6.02
C GLN A 7 -16.55 11.31 6.64
N LEU A 8 -17.10 10.19 6.15
CA LEU A 8 -18.31 9.57 6.69
C LEU A 8 -18.06 8.64 7.89
N ALA A 9 -16.80 8.25 8.15
CA ALA A 9 -16.43 7.31 9.20
C ALA A 9 -15.90 7.98 10.48
N ASP A 10 -15.92 9.32 10.56
CA ASP A 10 -15.39 10.11 11.68
C ASP A 10 -13.91 9.78 12.03
N HIS A 11 -13.16 9.28 11.06
CA HIS A 11 -11.77 8.90 11.26
C HIS A 11 -10.89 10.15 11.38
N VAL A 12 -10.44 10.45 12.60
CA VAL A 12 -9.44 11.49 12.86
C VAL A 12 -8.08 10.93 12.43
N PRO A 13 -7.41 11.54 11.45
CA PRO A 13 -6.11 11.07 10.99
C PRO A 13 -5.08 11.12 12.12
N GLY A 14 -4.36 10.02 12.33
CA GLY A 14 -3.19 9.99 13.21
C GLY A 14 -1.97 10.65 12.57
N ASP A 15 -0.81 10.53 13.23
CA ASP A 15 0.46 10.93 12.63
C ASP A 15 0.72 10.14 11.33
N THR A 16 1.31 10.81 10.35
CA THR A 16 1.63 10.17 9.07
C THR A 16 2.78 9.18 9.26
N GLU A 17 2.52 7.90 9.02
CA GLU A 17 3.53 6.84 9.07
C GLU A 17 4.07 6.46 7.69
N ALA A 18 3.26 6.60 6.64
CA ALA A 18 3.67 6.26 5.29
C ALA A 18 3.10 7.22 4.24
N ILE A 19 3.81 7.34 3.12
CA ILE A 19 3.36 8.06 1.93
C ILE A 19 3.35 7.07 0.77
N VAL A 20 2.20 6.92 0.13
CA VAL A 20 2.05 6.11 -1.07
C VAL A 20 1.86 7.05 -2.26
N THR A 21 2.82 7.04 -3.17
CA THR A 21 2.71 7.77 -4.44
C THR A 21 1.99 6.89 -5.47
N ILE A 22 0.94 7.43 -6.08
CA ILE A 22 0.25 6.78 -7.19
C ILE A 22 0.90 7.26 -8.48
N THR A 23 1.52 6.33 -9.20
CA THR A 23 2.19 6.61 -10.47
C THR A 23 1.50 5.86 -11.59
N GLY A 24 1.34 6.52 -12.74
CA GLY A 24 0.87 5.88 -13.96
C GLY A 24 1.86 4.90 -14.55
N ALA A 25 1.39 4.06 -15.46
CA ALA A 25 2.24 3.15 -16.23
C ALA A 25 3.29 3.89 -17.09
N ASP A 26 3.05 5.18 -17.35
CA ASP A 26 3.97 6.10 -18.03
C ASP A 26 5.01 6.74 -17.09
N GLY A 27 5.02 6.37 -15.81
CA GLY A 27 5.92 6.91 -14.79
C GLY A 27 5.51 8.27 -14.24
N ARG A 28 4.35 8.82 -14.63
CA ARG A 28 3.88 10.12 -14.11
C ARG A 28 3.18 9.96 -12.76
N SER A 29 3.57 10.76 -11.78
CA SER A 29 2.88 10.82 -10.49
C SER A 29 1.52 11.51 -10.66
N PHE A 30 0.46 10.84 -10.20
CA PHE A 30 -0.91 11.36 -10.14
C PHE A 30 -1.25 11.94 -8.77
N GLY A 31 -0.45 11.63 -7.75
CA GLY A 31 -0.64 12.16 -6.41
C GLY A 31 -0.10 11.25 -5.32
N GLU A 32 -0.30 11.68 -4.09
CA GLU A 32 0.19 11.00 -2.90
C GLU A 32 -0.94 10.80 -1.89
N LEU A 33 -0.92 9.65 -1.23
CA LEU A 33 -1.75 9.32 -0.08
C LEU A 33 -0.87 9.29 1.16
N LYS A 34 -1.20 10.12 2.14
CA LYS A 34 -0.62 10.06 3.48
C LYS A 34 -1.45 9.10 4.32
N LEU A 35 -0.78 8.12 4.90
CA LEU A 35 -1.38 7.04 5.66
C LEU A 35 -0.96 7.14 7.12
N ASP A 36 -1.93 7.00 8.02
CA ASP A 36 -1.67 6.80 9.44
C ASP A 36 -1.51 5.29 9.76
N ALA A 37 -1.22 4.95 11.02
CA ALA A 37 -0.97 3.58 11.43
C ALA A 37 -2.13 2.61 11.11
N ASP A 38 -3.37 3.06 11.27
CA ASP A 38 -4.56 2.25 10.98
C ASP A 38 -4.70 2.01 9.48
N ASP A 39 -4.38 3.02 8.68
CA ASP A 39 -4.39 2.93 7.23
C ASP A 39 -3.33 2.00 6.69
N VAL A 40 -2.11 2.07 7.23
CA VAL A 40 -1.00 1.21 6.84
C VAL A 40 -1.39 -0.24 7.05
N GLN A 41 -1.93 -0.60 8.22
CA GLN A 41 -2.35 -1.97 8.50
C GLN A 41 -3.45 -2.45 7.55
N ARG A 42 -4.47 -1.62 7.28
CA ARG A 42 -5.56 -1.98 6.36
C ARG A 42 -5.07 -2.11 4.92
N LEU A 43 -4.19 -1.21 4.47
CA LEU A 43 -3.65 -1.22 3.12
C LEU A 43 -2.73 -2.42 2.91
N THR A 44 -1.83 -2.70 3.85
CA THR A 44 -0.97 -3.89 3.81
C THR A 44 -1.81 -5.15 3.71
N LYS A 45 -2.84 -5.28 4.54
CA LYS A 45 -3.76 -6.43 4.48
C LYS A 45 -4.44 -6.55 3.11
N ALA A 46 -5.01 -5.47 2.59
CA ALA A 46 -5.70 -5.49 1.30
C ALA A 46 -4.76 -5.83 0.13
N ILE A 47 -3.53 -5.32 0.16
CA ILE A 47 -2.51 -5.64 -0.84
C ILE A 47 -2.11 -7.11 -0.73
N SER A 48 -1.85 -7.62 0.48
CA SER A 48 -1.53 -9.03 0.70
C SER A 48 -2.66 -9.95 0.22
N GLU A 49 -3.92 -9.64 0.50
CA GLU A 49 -5.06 -10.43 0.06
C GLU A 49 -5.21 -10.42 -1.47
N LEU A 50 -5.01 -9.26 -2.13
CA LEU A 50 -5.04 -9.14 -3.59
C LEU A 50 -3.93 -9.99 -4.22
N ILE A 51 -2.72 -9.85 -3.69
CA ILE A 51 -1.54 -10.60 -4.13
C ILE A 51 -1.76 -12.11 -3.95
N ASP A 52 -2.26 -12.54 -2.78
CA ASP A 52 -2.54 -13.95 -2.50
C ASP A 52 -3.62 -14.52 -3.43
N THR A 53 -4.60 -13.71 -3.82
CA THR A 53 -5.69 -14.11 -4.73
C THR A 53 -5.19 -14.32 -6.16
N ASP A 54 -4.37 -13.40 -6.66
CA ASP A 54 -3.96 -13.39 -8.07
C ASP A 54 -2.74 -14.28 -8.35
N PHE A 55 -1.90 -14.55 -7.34
CA PHE A 55 -0.63 -15.24 -7.50
C PHE A 55 -0.42 -16.42 -6.52
N GLY A 56 -1.36 -16.67 -5.61
CA GLY A 56 -1.22 -17.66 -4.53
C GLY A 56 -0.48 -17.11 -3.32
N GLN A 57 -0.48 -17.86 -2.20
CA GLN A 57 0.20 -17.43 -0.97
C GLN A 57 1.70 -17.23 -1.25
N PHE A 58 2.16 -15.99 -1.19
CA PHE A 58 3.59 -15.73 -1.30
C PHE A 58 4.28 -16.26 -0.05
N GLU A 59 5.18 -17.22 -0.25
CA GLU A 59 6.10 -17.56 0.82
C GLU A 59 6.93 -16.33 1.16
N ARG A 60 7.05 -16.02 2.45
CA ARG A 60 7.77 -14.85 2.97
C ARG A 60 9.21 -14.75 2.41
N ALA A 61 9.79 -15.90 2.05
CA ALA A 61 11.10 -16.01 1.41
C ALA A 61 11.14 -15.43 -0.02
N GLU A 62 10.06 -15.58 -0.80
CA GLU A 62 9.95 -15.06 -2.17
C GLU A 62 9.87 -13.53 -2.16
N VAL A 63 9.12 -12.97 -1.20
CA VAL A 63 9.05 -11.51 -1.00
C VAL A 63 10.41 -10.95 -0.59
N GLN A 64 11.11 -11.61 0.34
CA GLN A 64 12.46 -11.19 0.74
C GLN A 64 13.46 -11.29 -0.40
N ARG A 65 13.34 -12.31 -1.25
CA ARG A 65 14.17 -12.48 -2.44
C ARG A 65 13.94 -11.36 -3.46
N LEU A 66 12.68 -11.03 -3.76
CA LEU A 66 12.34 -9.94 -4.70
C LEU A 66 12.79 -8.57 -4.18
N LEU A 67 12.69 -8.32 -2.87
CA LEU A 67 13.22 -7.10 -2.26
C LEU A 67 14.74 -7.02 -2.38
N ALA A 68 15.45 -8.14 -2.16
CA ALA A 68 16.90 -8.20 -2.30
C ALA A 68 17.40 -8.04 -3.76
N GLU A 69 16.59 -8.48 -4.73
CA GLU A 69 16.87 -8.26 -6.17
C GLU A 69 16.62 -6.80 -6.59
N HIS A 70 15.65 -6.12 -5.96
CA HIS A 70 15.35 -4.71 -6.23
C HIS A 70 16.38 -3.75 -5.62
N ASP A 71 16.90 -4.03 -4.43
CA ASP A 71 17.94 -3.20 -3.78
C ASP A 71 19.33 -3.32 -4.42
N ASN A 72 19.54 -4.34 -5.26
CA ASN A 72 20.79 -4.55 -6.02
C ASN A 72 20.81 -3.85 -7.38
N ARG A 73 19.83 -3.01 -7.68
CA ARG A 73 19.64 -2.35 -8.97
C ARG A 73 19.76 -0.84 -8.87
#